data_AF-A0A4V3ATV8-F1
#
_entry.id   AF-A0A4V3ATV8-F1
#
_cell.length_a   1.000
_cell.length_b   1.000
_cell.length_c   1.000
_cell.angle_alpha   90.00
_cell.angle_beta   90.00
_cell.angle_gamma   90.00
#
_symmetry.space_group_name_H-M   'P 1'
#
loop_
_entity.id
_entity.type
_entity.pdbx_description
1 polymer ?
#
loop_
_entity_poly.entity_id
_entity_poly.type
_entity_poly.pdbx_seq_one_letter_code
_entity_poly.pdbx_strand_id
1 'polypeptide(L)'
;MITGEIFALELLQNLNINKDECEVVTKESKDASETVYKIKGKSKIILRDDNTETSRIVTAAHEVGHFINNRKSILKFLTFKWSGRILIGLVILELFLILMDFFYKHSTAMIYLIVVLCFLLSFWCNFVKLRDEYGANREALKLLYRYSDRIFLKHNDNRNWKSIRKEAKEQLWKGQKKYQGANYLLPIVSIAPFLVYIAILFLILMFS
;
A
#
# COMPACT_ATOMS: atom_id res chain seq x y z
N MET A 1 -25.27 -8.24 -14.02
CA MET A 1 -23.96 -7.60 -14.24
C MET A 1 -23.06 -7.97 -13.08
N ILE A 2 -21.82 -8.41 -13.34
CA ILE A 2 -20.96 -8.92 -12.27
C ILE A 2 -20.40 -7.77 -11.40
N THR A 3 -20.43 -7.96 -10.08
CA THR A 3 -19.82 -7.03 -9.11
C THR A 3 -18.34 -7.37 -8.87
N GLY A 4 -17.57 -6.44 -8.31
CA GLY A 4 -16.18 -6.69 -7.92
C GLY A 4 -16.02 -7.83 -6.92
N GLU A 5 -16.96 -7.97 -5.97
CA GLU A 5 -16.98 -9.06 -4.99
C GLU A 5 -17.15 -10.42 -5.65
N ILE A 6 -18.16 -10.56 -6.52
CA ILE A 6 -18.40 -11.81 -7.24
C ILE A 6 -17.17 -12.16 -8.09
N PHE A 7 -16.59 -11.17 -8.78
CA PHE A 7 -15.39 -11.38 -9.57
C PHE A 7 -14.19 -11.84 -8.73
N ALA A 8 -13.95 -11.23 -7.56
CA ALA A 8 -12.89 -11.64 -6.65
C ALA A 8 -13.09 -13.07 -6.12
N LEU A 9 -14.31 -13.42 -5.72
CA LEU A 9 -14.63 -14.77 -5.23
C LEU A 9 -14.40 -15.83 -6.32
N GLU A 10 -14.82 -15.55 -7.56
CA GLU A 10 -14.56 -16.44 -8.70
C GLU A 10 -13.07 -16.58 -9.00
N LEU A 11 -12.29 -15.50 -8.89
CA LEU A 11 -10.84 -15.56 -9.02
C LEU A 11 -10.21 -16.47 -7.96
N LEU A 12 -10.57 -16.28 -6.69
CA LEU A 12 -10.05 -17.10 -5.59
C LEU A 12 -10.42 -18.58 -5.78
N GLN A 13 -11.66 -18.87 -6.20
CA GLN A 13 -12.11 -20.22 -6.50
C GLN A 13 -11.31 -20.85 -7.66
N ASN A 14 -11.09 -20.12 -8.76
CA ASN A 14 -10.29 -20.60 -9.88
C ASN A 14 -8.81 -20.84 -9.53
N LEU A 15 -8.32 -20.24 -8.44
CA LEU A 15 -6.97 -20.40 -7.90
C LEU A 15 -6.90 -21.46 -6.80
N ASN A 16 -7.99 -22.19 -6.53
CA ASN A 16 -8.10 -23.16 -5.43
C ASN A 16 -7.77 -22.55 -4.05
N ILE A 17 -8.13 -21.28 -3.84
CA ILE A 17 -8.01 -20.62 -2.54
C ILE A 17 -9.37 -20.71 -1.86
N ASN A 18 -9.44 -21.40 -0.72
CA ASN A 18 -10.69 -21.57 0.01
C ASN A 18 -11.05 -20.33 0.85
N LYS A 19 -12.30 -20.28 1.32
CA LYS A 19 -12.81 -19.17 2.14
C LYS A 19 -12.19 -19.10 3.54
N ASP A 20 -11.48 -20.12 3.99
CA ASP A 20 -10.80 -20.13 5.29
C ASP A 20 -9.41 -19.47 5.20
N GLU A 21 -8.79 -19.51 4.03
CA GLU A 21 -7.54 -18.83 3.71
C GLU A 21 -7.76 -17.33 3.42
N CYS A 22 -8.79 -17.00 2.64
CA CYS A 22 -9.07 -15.62 2.24
C CYS A 22 -10.57 -15.38 2.09
N GLU A 23 -11.09 -14.34 2.75
CA GLU A 23 -12.45 -13.84 2.50
C GLU A 23 -12.43 -12.55 1.70
N VAL A 24 -13.50 -12.35 0.93
CA VAL A 24 -13.82 -11.07 0.29
C VAL A 24 -14.94 -10.44 1.09
N VAL A 25 -14.79 -9.16 1.44
CA VAL A 25 -15.76 -8.38 2.19
C VAL A 25 -15.97 -7.06 1.46
N THR A 26 -17.23 -6.70 1.22
CA THR A 26 -17.59 -5.41 0.64
C THR A 26 -17.95 -4.43 1.75
N LYS A 27 -17.45 -3.19 1.69
CA LYS A 27 -17.78 -2.13 2.66
C LYS A 27 -18.13 -0.83 1.94
N GLU A 28 -19.19 -0.18 2.40
CA GLU A 28 -19.48 1.20 2.02
C GLU A 28 -18.54 2.13 2.80
N SER A 29 -17.55 2.70 2.13
CA SER A 29 -16.64 3.71 2.69
C SER A 29 -16.02 4.54 1.57
N LYS A 30 -15.56 5.76 1.90
CA LYS A 30 -14.76 6.62 1.01
C LYS A 30 -13.28 6.20 0.95
N ASP A 31 -12.86 5.25 1.78
CA ASP A 31 -11.49 4.74 1.76
C ASP A 31 -11.21 3.92 0.49
N ALA A 32 -9.93 3.77 0.16
CA ALA A 32 -9.51 2.87 -0.93
C ALA A 32 -9.73 1.40 -0.54
N SER A 33 -9.98 0.52 -1.52
CA SER A 33 -9.96 -0.94 -1.31
C SER A 33 -8.60 -1.37 -0.74
N GLU A 34 -8.59 -2.47 0.03
CA GLU A 34 -7.35 -2.94 0.64
C GLU A 34 -7.31 -4.45 0.84
N THR A 35 -6.10 -4.99 0.86
CA THR A 35 -5.83 -6.40 1.19
C THR A 35 -5.13 -6.52 2.53
N VAL A 36 -5.81 -7.13 3.49
CA VAL A 36 -5.23 -7.49 4.79
C VAL A 36 -4.68 -8.91 4.73
N TYR A 37 -3.41 -9.01 4.35
CA TYR A 37 -2.71 -10.30 4.29
C TYR A 37 -2.24 -10.79 5.66
N LYS A 38 -2.51 -12.07 5.95
CA LYS A 38 -1.98 -12.78 7.13
C LYS A 38 -1.20 -14.02 6.68
N ILE A 39 0.01 -14.17 7.22
CA ILE A 39 0.84 -15.38 6.99
C ILE A 39 0.21 -16.60 7.65
N LYS A 40 -0.34 -16.42 8.85
CA LYS A 40 -1.08 -17.43 9.60
C LYS A 40 -2.50 -16.93 9.87
N GLY A 41 -3.48 -17.78 9.59
CA GLY A 41 -4.90 -17.47 9.69
C GLY A 41 -5.47 -16.79 8.45
N LYS A 42 -6.69 -16.29 8.59
CA LYS A 42 -7.52 -15.83 7.48
C LYS A 42 -7.16 -14.42 7.01
N SER A 43 -6.78 -14.29 5.74
CA SER A 43 -6.60 -13.01 5.05
C SER A 43 -7.95 -12.43 4.61
N LYS A 44 -7.97 -11.12 4.36
CA LYS A 44 -9.19 -10.42 3.92
C LYS A 44 -8.89 -9.52 2.73
N ILE A 45 -9.76 -9.56 1.73
CA ILE A 45 -9.83 -8.59 0.64
C ILE A 45 -11.05 -7.71 0.92
N ILE A 46 -10.83 -6.42 1.13
CA ILE A 46 -11.87 -5.45 1.44
C ILE A 46 -12.10 -4.59 0.22
N LEU A 47 -13.24 -4.77 -0.45
CA LEU A 47 -13.63 -4.00 -1.62
C LEU A 47 -14.54 -2.86 -1.20
N ARG A 48 -14.29 -1.68 -1.76
CA ARG A 48 -15.07 -0.46 -1.52
C ARG A 48 -15.55 0.12 -2.84
N ASP A 49 -16.61 0.92 -2.80
CA ASP A 49 -17.29 1.39 -4.00
C ASP A 49 -16.39 2.18 -4.94
N ASP A 50 -16.38 1.76 -6.21
CA ASP A 50 -15.67 2.41 -7.31
C ASP A 50 -16.67 3.03 -8.30
N ASN A 51 -16.21 4.06 -9.02
CA ASN A 51 -17.03 4.92 -9.89
C ASN A 51 -17.63 4.20 -11.11
N THR A 52 -17.01 3.14 -11.63
CA THR A 52 -17.52 2.35 -12.76
C THR A 52 -17.45 0.86 -12.48
N GLU A 53 -18.28 0.08 -13.14
CA GLU A 53 -18.29 -1.37 -12.95
C GLU A 53 -17.01 -2.06 -13.42
N THR A 54 -16.41 -1.61 -14.52
CA THR A 54 -15.11 -2.14 -14.97
C THR A 54 -14.02 -1.80 -13.96
N SER A 55 -14.05 -0.59 -13.38
CA SER A 55 -13.13 -0.21 -12.31
C SER A 55 -13.23 -1.16 -11.12
N ARG A 56 -14.46 -1.51 -10.70
CA ARG A 56 -14.68 -2.47 -9.60
C ARG A 56 -14.05 -3.84 -9.87
N ILE A 57 -14.13 -4.33 -11.11
CA ILE A 57 -13.51 -5.61 -11.52
C ILE A 57 -11.99 -5.51 -11.49
N VAL A 58 -11.43 -4.41 -12.02
CA VAL A 58 -9.98 -4.20 -12.06
C VAL A 58 -9.42 -4.04 -10.66
N THR A 59 -10.09 -3.27 -9.79
CA THR A 59 -9.76 -3.10 -8.37
C THR A 59 -9.84 -4.43 -7.64
N ALA A 60 -10.90 -5.21 -7.85
CA ALA A 60 -11.00 -6.56 -7.29
C ALA A 60 -9.83 -7.46 -7.70
N ALA A 61 -9.45 -7.44 -8.98
CA ALA A 61 -8.28 -8.19 -9.46
C ALA A 61 -6.96 -7.69 -8.88
N HIS A 62 -6.84 -6.38 -8.64
CA HIS A 62 -5.68 -5.76 -8.00
C HIS A 62 -5.51 -6.21 -6.55
N GLU A 63 -6.60 -6.21 -5.77
CA GLU A 63 -6.56 -6.71 -4.39
C GLU A 63 -6.25 -8.21 -4.31
N VAL A 64 -6.85 -9.02 -5.18
CA VAL A 64 -6.46 -10.45 -5.30
C VAL A 64 -4.98 -10.56 -5.72
N GLY A 65 -4.50 -9.63 -6.56
CA GLY A 65 -3.09 -9.49 -6.93
C GLY A 65 -2.17 -9.27 -5.72
N HIS A 66 -2.53 -8.37 -4.79
CA HIS A 66 -1.79 -8.18 -3.53
C HIS A 66 -1.75 -9.46 -2.70
N PHE A 67 -2.89 -10.15 -2.56
CA PHE A 67 -2.95 -11.42 -1.82
C PHE A 67 -1.96 -12.45 -2.42
N ILE A 68 -1.98 -12.64 -3.73
CA ILE A 68 -1.10 -13.59 -4.42
C ILE A 68 0.36 -13.16 -4.33
N ASN A 69 0.66 -11.87 -4.54
CA ASN A 69 2.02 -11.35 -4.49
C ASN A 69 2.64 -11.59 -3.11
N ASN A 70 1.88 -11.31 -2.05
CA ASN A 70 2.29 -11.52 -0.66
C ASN A 70 2.44 -13.01 -0.32
N ARG A 71 1.51 -13.85 -0.80
CA ARG A 71 1.58 -15.32 -0.61
C ARG A 71 2.81 -15.94 -1.28
N LYS A 72 3.22 -15.44 -2.44
CA LYS A 72 4.40 -15.96 -3.17
C LYS A 72 5.72 -15.71 -2.46
N SER A 73 5.81 -14.68 -1.62
CA SER A 73 7.06 -14.34 -0.95
C SER A 73 6.80 -13.69 0.41
N ILE A 74 6.76 -14.53 1.44
CA ILE A 74 6.62 -14.11 2.83
C ILE A 74 7.70 -13.10 3.21
N LEU A 75 8.95 -13.30 2.75
CA LEU A 75 10.04 -12.37 3.03
C LEU A 75 9.76 -10.96 2.49
N LYS A 76 9.27 -10.84 1.24
CA LYS A 76 8.91 -9.52 0.67
C LYS A 76 7.82 -8.84 1.46
N PHE A 77 6.78 -9.60 1.84
CA PHE A 77 5.71 -9.09 2.70
C PHE A 77 6.25 -8.63 4.06
N LEU A 78 7.13 -9.40 4.69
CA LEU A 78 7.76 -9.01 5.94
C LEU A 78 8.61 -7.75 5.77
N THR A 79 9.42 -7.64 4.71
CA THR A 79 10.18 -6.42 4.41
C THR A 79 9.26 -5.20 4.28
N PHE A 80 8.15 -5.33 3.55
CA PHE A 80 7.14 -4.26 3.41
C PHE A 80 6.50 -3.88 4.75
N LYS A 81 6.12 -4.86 5.56
CA LYS A 81 5.46 -4.63 6.84
C LYS A 81 6.40 -4.01 7.87
N TRP A 82 7.65 -4.48 7.92
CA TRP A 82 8.63 -4.02 8.89
C TRP A 82 9.25 -2.69 8.52
N SER A 83 9.43 -2.38 7.23
CA SER A 83 10.00 -1.09 6.80
C SER A 83 9.21 0.09 7.38
N GLY A 84 7.88 0.08 7.23
CA GLY A 84 7.01 1.12 7.80
C GLY A 84 7.06 1.19 9.32
N ARG A 85 7.09 0.04 10.02
CA ARG A 85 7.17 0.00 11.49
C ARG A 85 8.49 0.54 12.02
N ILE A 86 9.61 0.20 11.39
CA ILE A 86 10.94 0.68 11.77
C ILE A 86 11.00 2.20 11.56
N LEU A 87 10.47 2.71 10.44
CA LEU A 87 10.41 4.16 10.20
C LEU A 87 9.59 4.89 11.28
N ILE A 88 8.41 4.38 11.62
CA ILE A 88 7.59 4.96 12.71
C ILE A 88 8.37 4.95 14.03
N GLY A 89 9.04 3.83 14.35
CA GLY A 89 9.85 3.73 15.56
C GLY A 89 11.01 4.74 15.62
N LEU A 90 11.69 4.96 14.50
CA LEU A 90 12.77 5.95 14.40
C LEU A 90 12.25 7.38 14.53
N VAL A 91 11.11 7.71 13.91
CA VAL A 91 10.49 9.05 14.06
C VAL A 91 10.06 9.31 15.51
N ILE A 92 9.55 8.30 16.21
CA ILE A 92 9.22 8.41 17.65
C ILE A 92 10.51 8.63 18.47
N LEU A 93 11.58 7.89 18.16
CA LEU A 93 12.87 8.06 18.82
C LEU A 93 13.46 9.46 18.56
N GLU A 94 13.35 9.97 17.34
CA GLU A 94 13.75 11.33 16.96
C GLU A 94 13.02 12.37 17.82
N LEU A 95 11.69 12.26 17.93
CA LEU A 95 10.88 13.14 18.77
C LEU A 95 11.32 13.09 20.24
N PHE A 96 11.57 11.89 20.76
CA PHE A 96 12.04 11.73 22.14
C PHE A 96 13.40 12.37 22.37
N LEU A 97 14.36 12.21 21.44
CA LEU A 97 15.69 12.81 21.54
C LEU A 97 15.63 14.33 21.45
N ILE A 98 14.80 14.87 20.56
CA ILE A 98 14.54 16.32 20.45
C ILE A 98 14.01 16.88 21.78
N LEU A 99 13.04 16.20 22.41
CA LEU A 99 12.49 16.61 23.71
C LEU A 99 13.54 16.54 24.80
N MET A 100 14.31 15.45 24.86
CA MET A 100 15.39 15.29 25.85
C MET A 100 16.45 16.38 25.72
N ASP A 101 16.81 16.75 24.49
CA ASP A 101 17.79 17.81 24.25
C ASP A 101 17.30 19.17 24.76
N PHE A 102 16.01 19.47 24.58
CA PHE A 102 15.39 20.69 25.09
C PHE A 102 15.54 20.83 26.62
N PHE A 103 15.44 19.73 27.38
CA PHE A 103 15.52 19.74 28.83
C PHE A 103 16.93 19.55 29.39
N TYR A 104 17.79 18.78 28.70
CA TYR A 104 19.04 18.28 29.26
C TYR A 104 20.29 18.68 28.46
N LYS A 105 20.17 19.46 27.38
CA LYS A 105 21.27 19.88 26.48
C LYS A 105 22.17 18.70 26.11
N HIS A 106 21.57 17.69 25.48
CA HIS A 106 22.25 16.45 25.14
C HIS A 106 23.01 16.56 23.80
N SER A 107 23.60 15.46 23.33
CA SER A 107 24.46 15.47 22.15
C SER A 107 23.66 15.69 20.86
N THR A 108 23.72 16.91 20.33
CA THR A 108 23.07 17.31 19.05
C THR A 108 23.45 16.39 17.89
N ALA A 109 24.67 15.84 17.90
CA ALA A 109 25.15 14.89 16.90
C ALA A 109 24.28 13.62 16.79
N MET A 110 23.72 13.14 17.91
CA MET A 110 22.84 11.97 17.92
C MET A 110 21.49 12.26 17.26
N ILE A 111 20.96 13.48 17.45
CA ILE A 111 19.71 13.94 16.80
C ILE A 111 19.92 13.98 15.29
N TYR A 112 20.99 14.63 14.81
CA TYR A 112 21.32 14.69 13.38
C TYR A 112 21.44 13.30 12.75
N LEU A 113 22.11 12.36 13.43
CA LEU A 113 22.25 10.99 12.94
C LEU A 113 20.89 10.31 12.75
N ILE A 114 20.00 10.41 13.74
CA ILE A 114 18.66 9.80 13.66
C ILE A 114 17.85 10.43 12.54
N VAL A 115 17.91 11.74 12.35
CA VAL A 115 17.23 12.44 11.24
C VAL A 115 17.69 11.93 9.89
N VAL A 116 19.01 11.79 9.68
CA VAL A 116 19.56 11.25 8.43
C VAL A 116 19.09 9.81 8.21
N LEU A 117 19.05 8.99 9.26
CA LEU A 117 18.53 7.63 9.18
C LEU A 117 17.03 7.58 8.85
N CYS A 118 16.21 8.41 9.50
CA CYS A 118 14.78 8.58 9.19
C CYS A 118 14.58 8.93 7.71
N PHE A 119 15.33 9.92 7.22
CA PHE A 119 15.27 10.38 5.84
C PHE A 119 15.64 9.27 4.85
N LEU A 120 16.78 8.61 5.01
CA LEU A 120 17.20 7.52 4.12
C LEU A 120 16.22 6.35 4.16
N LEU A 121 15.74 5.99 5.35
CA LEU A 121 14.79 4.89 5.51
C LEU A 121 13.43 5.24 4.88
N SER A 122 13.03 6.50 4.84
CA SER A 122 11.79 6.93 4.19
C SER A 122 11.79 6.62 2.69
N PHE A 123 12.91 6.85 1.99
CA PHE A 123 13.07 6.47 0.57
C PHE A 123 13.03 4.96 0.40
N TRP A 124 13.69 4.23 1.29
CA TRP A 124 13.65 2.77 1.26
C TRP A 124 12.23 2.22 1.46
N CYS A 125 11.49 2.73 2.45
CA CYS A 125 10.10 2.36 2.70
C CYS A 125 9.23 2.60 1.46
N ASN A 126 9.39 3.77 0.84
CA ASN A 126 8.68 4.13 -0.36
C ASN A 126 9.03 3.21 -1.54
N PHE A 127 10.32 2.90 -1.74
CA PHE A 127 10.76 1.95 -2.77
C PHE A 127 10.15 0.56 -2.57
N VAL A 128 10.15 0.05 -1.33
CA VAL A 128 9.55 -1.24 -1.00
C VAL A 128 8.04 -1.24 -1.29
N LYS A 129 7.33 -0.15 -0.93
CA LYS A 129 5.91 0.02 -1.24
C LYS A 129 5.64 0.01 -2.75
N LEU A 130 6.38 0.80 -3.52
CA LEU A 130 6.25 0.83 -4.99
C LEU A 130 6.49 -0.54 -5.63
N ARG A 131 7.43 -1.32 -5.09
CA ARG A 131 7.72 -2.67 -5.57
C ARG A 131 6.56 -3.63 -5.29
N ASP A 132 5.88 -3.49 -4.15
CA ASP A 132 4.68 -4.28 -3.83
C ASP A 132 3.54 -3.96 -4.79
N GLU A 133 3.24 -2.67 -4.98
CA GLU A 133 2.23 -2.17 -5.93
C GLU A 133 2.46 -2.69 -7.36
N TYR A 134 3.72 -2.64 -7.83
CA TYR A 134 4.07 -3.19 -9.14
C TYR A 134 3.85 -4.72 -9.21
N GLY A 135 4.16 -5.43 -8.12
CA GLY A 135 3.91 -6.86 -8.00
C GLY A 135 2.42 -7.19 -8.09
N ALA A 136 1.59 -6.48 -7.34
CA ALA A 136 0.14 -6.62 -7.36
C ALA A 136 -0.44 -6.33 -8.75
N ASN A 137 -0.04 -5.23 -9.40
CA ASN A 137 -0.47 -4.88 -10.76
C ASN A 137 -0.11 -5.96 -11.79
N ARG A 138 1.10 -6.53 -11.68
CA ARG A 138 1.54 -7.60 -12.57
C ARG A 138 0.70 -8.86 -12.37
N GLU A 139 0.40 -9.23 -11.14
CA GLU A 139 -0.46 -10.38 -10.86
C GLU A 139 -1.91 -10.13 -11.28
N ALA A 140 -2.46 -8.94 -11.03
CA ALA A 140 -3.79 -8.53 -11.46
C ALA A 140 -3.98 -8.66 -12.98
N LEU A 141 -3.03 -8.15 -13.77
CA LEU A 141 -3.08 -8.28 -15.23
C LEU A 141 -3.02 -9.74 -15.71
N LYS A 142 -2.23 -10.59 -15.04
CA LYS A 142 -2.20 -12.03 -15.36
C LYS A 142 -3.55 -12.69 -15.05
N LEU A 143 -4.15 -12.36 -13.90
CA LEU A 143 -5.45 -12.90 -13.49
C LEU A 143 -6.55 -12.48 -14.45
N LEU A 144 -6.62 -11.18 -14.78
CA LEU A 144 -7.57 -10.64 -15.74
C LEU A 144 -7.41 -11.32 -17.10
N TYR A 145 -6.18 -11.40 -17.62
CA TYR A 145 -5.93 -12.07 -18.90
C TYR A 145 -6.37 -13.55 -18.89
N ARG A 146 -6.10 -14.28 -17.80
CA ARG A 146 -6.30 -15.72 -17.75
C ARG A 146 -7.75 -16.14 -17.44
N TYR A 147 -8.46 -15.37 -16.62
CA TYR A 147 -9.73 -15.81 -16.03
C TYR A 147 -10.93 -14.92 -16.37
N SER A 148 -10.74 -13.67 -16.82
CA SER A 148 -11.86 -12.74 -16.98
C SER A 148 -12.92 -13.23 -17.96
N ASP A 149 -12.54 -13.71 -19.15
CA ASP A 149 -13.48 -14.22 -20.15
C ASP A 149 -14.35 -15.36 -19.60
N ARG A 150 -13.74 -16.32 -18.89
CA ARG A 150 -14.45 -17.45 -18.29
C ARG A 150 -15.45 -16.97 -17.22
N ILE A 151 -15.05 -16.01 -16.39
CA ILE A 151 -15.89 -15.46 -15.33
C ILE A 151 -17.05 -14.67 -15.93
N PHE A 152 -16.80 -13.83 -16.93
CA PHE A 152 -17.86 -13.06 -17.60
C PHE A 152 -18.89 -13.96 -18.27
N LEU A 153 -18.44 -14.98 -19.02
CA LEU A 153 -19.32 -15.96 -19.64
C LEU A 153 -20.18 -16.71 -18.62
N LYS A 154 -19.62 -17.09 -17.48
CA LYS A 154 -20.35 -17.78 -16.40
C LYS A 154 -21.50 -16.94 -15.83
N HIS A 155 -21.35 -15.61 -15.84
CA HIS A 155 -22.31 -14.65 -15.26
C HIS A 155 -23.14 -13.91 -16.30
N ASN A 156 -23.17 -14.38 -17.55
CA ASN A 156 -23.86 -13.74 -18.68
C ASN A 156 -23.50 -12.25 -18.84
N ASP A 157 -22.24 -11.91 -18.58
CA ASP A 157 -21.71 -10.57 -18.72
C ASP A 157 -21.12 -10.38 -20.13
N ASN A 158 -21.47 -9.28 -20.80
CA ASN A 158 -21.08 -9.03 -22.19
C ASN A 158 -19.61 -8.57 -22.34
N ARG A 159 -18.92 -8.31 -21.23
CA ARG A 159 -17.52 -7.92 -21.21
C ARG A 159 -16.62 -9.12 -21.50
N ASN A 160 -15.42 -8.82 -22.01
CA ASN A 160 -14.34 -9.77 -22.19
C ASN A 160 -13.00 -9.05 -21.99
N TRP A 161 -11.92 -9.80 -21.87
CA TRP A 161 -10.58 -9.25 -21.70
C TRP A 161 -10.25 -8.21 -22.77
N LYS A 162 -10.60 -8.47 -24.04
CA LYS A 162 -10.32 -7.52 -25.13
C LYS A 162 -11.03 -6.18 -24.90
N SER A 163 -12.27 -6.18 -24.40
CA SER A 163 -13.04 -4.96 -24.14
C SER A 163 -12.51 -4.18 -22.93
N ILE A 164 -12.08 -4.86 -21.86
CA ILE A 164 -11.62 -4.18 -20.63
C ILE A 164 -10.11 -3.91 -20.57
N ARG A 165 -9.30 -4.50 -21.46
CA ARG A 165 -7.82 -4.47 -21.40
C ARG A 165 -7.23 -3.08 -21.35
N LYS A 166 -7.75 -2.14 -22.15
CA LYS A 166 -7.21 -0.78 -22.23
C LYS A 166 -7.45 -0.04 -20.91
N GLU A 167 -8.70 -0.05 -20.44
CA GLU A 167 -9.11 0.56 -19.17
C GLU A 167 -8.34 -0.05 -17.99
N ALA A 168 -8.22 -1.38 -17.93
CA ALA A 168 -7.49 -2.07 -16.88
C ALA A 168 -6.01 -1.64 -16.82
N LYS A 169 -5.32 -1.61 -17.96
CA LYS A 169 -3.92 -1.16 -18.01
C LYS A 169 -3.78 0.30 -17.60
N GLU A 170 -4.69 1.15 -18.06
CA GLU A 170 -4.65 2.58 -17.78
C GLU A 170 -4.91 2.86 -16.29
N GLN A 171 -5.89 2.19 -15.69
CA GLN A 171 -6.21 2.32 -14.27
C GLN A 171 -5.06 1.85 -13.39
N LEU A 172 -4.51 0.65 -13.63
CA LEU A 172 -3.39 0.12 -12.85
C LEU A 172 -2.13 1.01 -12.99
N TRP A 173 -1.88 1.52 -14.20
CA TRP A 173 -0.78 2.47 -14.45
C TRP A 173 -0.98 3.80 -13.72
N LYS A 174 -2.18 4.39 -13.77
CA LYS A 174 -2.51 5.63 -13.06
C LYS A 174 -2.37 5.45 -11.55
N GLY A 175 -2.83 4.33 -10.99
CA GLY A 175 -2.65 3.98 -9.58
C GLY A 175 -1.18 3.94 -9.19
N GLN A 176 -0.35 3.24 -9.97
CA GLN A 176 1.10 3.18 -9.74
C GLN A 176 1.77 4.57 -9.83
N LYS A 177 1.41 5.39 -10.83
CA LYS A 177 1.96 6.73 -11.00
C LYS A 177 1.61 7.65 -9.82
N LYS A 178 0.40 7.51 -9.25
CA LYS A 178 -0.01 8.26 -8.06
C LYS A 178 0.88 7.93 -6.87
N TYR A 179 1.22 6.66 -6.66
CA TYR A 179 2.18 6.27 -5.62
C TYR A 179 3.58 6.82 -5.88
N GLN A 180 4.05 6.80 -7.13
CA GLN A 180 5.33 7.40 -7.51
C GLN A 180 5.36 8.92 -7.28
N GLY A 181 4.24 9.61 -7.51
CA GLY A 181 4.13 11.04 -7.23
C GLY A 181 4.15 11.35 -5.73
N ALA A 182 3.65 10.44 -4.90
CA ALA A 182 3.67 10.56 -3.44
C ALA A 182 5.03 10.24 -2.80
N ASN A 183 6.08 9.97 -3.60
CA ASN A 183 7.42 9.60 -3.13
C ASN A 183 8.03 10.58 -2.12
N TYR A 184 7.66 11.86 -2.19
CA TYR A 184 8.23 12.92 -1.34
C TYR A 184 7.49 13.07 -0.01
N LEU A 185 6.27 12.54 0.13
CA LEU A 185 5.47 12.69 1.34
C LEU A 185 6.16 12.06 2.55
N LEU A 186 6.65 10.82 2.42
CA LEU A 186 7.32 10.10 3.50
C LEU A 186 8.63 10.78 3.93
N PRO A 187 9.53 11.20 3.01
CA PRO A 187 10.69 12.02 3.36
C PRO A 187 10.33 13.30 4.11
N ILE A 188 9.35 14.07 3.63
CA ILE A 188 8.93 15.32 4.28
C ILE A 188 8.44 15.05 5.70
N VAL A 189 7.55 14.08 5.89
CA VAL A 189 7.04 13.71 7.21
C VAL A 189 8.15 13.21 8.13
N SER A 190 9.14 12.50 7.58
CA SER A 190 10.25 11.96 8.37
C SER A 190 11.25 13.00 8.87
N ILE A 191 11.31 14.20 8.27
CA ILE A 191 12.21 15.29 8.72
C ILE A 191 11.42 16.41 9.43
N ALA A 192 10.08 16.40 9.38
CA ALA A 192 9.24 17.43 9.96
C ALA A 192 9.52 17.71 11.45
N PRO A 193 9.72 16.69 12.33
CA PRO A 193 10.07 16.93 13.73
C PRO A 193 11.34 17.76 13.90
N PHE A 194 12.38 17.42 13.14
CA PHE A 194 13.64 18.14 13.14
C PHE A 194 13.53 19.57 12.62
N LEU A 195 12.74 19.81 11.56
CA LEU A 195 12.50 21.18 11.06
C LEU A 195 11.81 22.06 12.12
N VAL A 196 10.83 21.49 12.84
CA VAL A 196 10.16 22.18 13.95
C VAL A 196 11.15 22.49 15.07
N TYR A 197 12.03 21.54 15.41
CA TYR A 197 13.07 21.76 16.41
C TYR A 197 14.02 22.89 16.02
N ILE A 198 14.52 22.93 14.78
CA ILE A 198 15.36 24.05 14.29
C ILE A 198 14.61 25.38 14.40
N ALA A 199 13.34 25.42 13.99
CA ALA A 199 12.54 26.65 14.05
C ALA A 199 12.37 27.16 15.49
N ILE A 200 12.15 26.25 16.45
CA ILE A 200 12.05 26.59 17.88
C ILE A 200 13.39 27.13 18.40
N LEU A 201 14.51 26.46 18.09
CA LEU A 201 15.83 26.93 18.49
C LEU A 201 16.14 28.32 17.94
N PHE A 202 15.82 28.56 16.67
CA PHE A 202 16.01 29.86 16.02
C PHE A 202 15.18 30.95 16.70
N LEU A 203 13.91 30.68 17.04
CA LEU A 203 13.07 31.61 17.79
C LEU A 203 13.67 31.92 19.16
N ILE A 204 14.10 30.90 19.92
CA ILE A 204 14.75 31.12 21.21
C ILE A 204 15.97 32.03 21.05
N LEU A 205 16.84 31.75 20.08
CA LEU A 205 18.02 32.57 19.78
C LEU A 205 17.68 34.03 19.42
N MET A 206 16.56 34.29 18.74
CA MET A 206 16.14 35.66 18.38
C MET A 206 15.61 36.48 19.56
N PHE A 207 15.10 35.81 20.61
CA PHE A 207 14.49 36.44 21.78
C PHE A 207 15.31 36.27 23.07
N SER A 208 16.53 35.74 22.97
CA SER A 208 17.54 35.67 24.04
C SER A 208 18.49 36.85 23.97
#